data_AF-A0A1Y5FZ49-F1
#
_entry.id   AF-A0A1Y5FZ49-F1
#
_cell.length_a   1.000
_cell.length_b   1.000
_cell.length_c   1.000
_cell.angle_alpha   90.00
_cell.angle_beta   90.00
_cell.angle_gamma   90.00
#
_symmetry.space_group_name_H-M   'P 1'
#
loop_
_entity.id
_entity.type
_entity.pdbx_description
1 polymer ?
#
loop_
_entity_poly.entity_id
_entity_poly.type
_entity_poly.pdbx_seq_one_letter_code
_entity_poly.pdbx_strand_id
1 'polypeptide(L)'
;MTLAIEGNTIELNLESPAANIVGFEHPASTREQHASVTRAKMILDMPQQLLTFIGTPCQSIAQEIDLSAVLKPAETHHKEEAHSEHQEHTDEGHEDHETHSEISARYRFHCTQGTKLTAINVLLFDLFPRIETVHAAWVTDSNQASAVLTAGSITINLEGR
;
A
#
# COMPACT_ATOMS: atom_id res chain seq x y z
N MET A 1 -4.60 2.88 -5.97
CA MET A 1 -3.23 2.77 -6.54
C MET A 1 -3.06 3.83 -7.61
N THR A 2 -1.97 4.59 -7.55
CA THR A 2 -1.63 5.59 -8.57
C THR A 2 -0.24 5.33 -9.14
N LEU A 3 -0.05 5.61 -10.43
CA LEU A 3 1.24 5.50 -11.10
C LEU A 3 1.55 6.77 -11.88
N ALA A 4 2.80 7.21 -11.86
CA ALA A 4 3.34 8.23 -12.76
C ALA A 4 4.49 7.61 -13.56
N ILE A 5 4.45 7.79 -14.88
CA ILE A 5 5.40 7.14 -15.79
C ILE A 5 5.99 8.21 -16.70
N GLU A 6 7.26 8.52 -16.51
CA GLU A 6 7.97 9.56 -17.24
C GLU A 6 9.31 9.02 -17.74
N GLY A 7 9.50 9.03 -19.07
CA GLY A 7 10.69 8.47 -19.71
C GLY A 7 10.98 7.02 -19.28
N ASN A 8 12.02 6.83 -18.47
CA ASN A 8 12.46 5.52 -17.97
C ASN A 8 12.09 5.27 -16.50
N THR A 9 11.36 6.16 -15.86
CA THR A 9 11.04 6.09 -14.42
C THR A 9 9.56 5.81 -14.23
N ILE A 10 9.25 4.97 -13.23
CA ILE A 10 7.89 4.75 -12.74
C ILE A 10 7.87 5.07 -11.26
N GLU A 11 6.94 5.93 -10.85
CA GLU A 11 6.56 6.10 -9.46
C GLU A 11 5.21 5.42 -9.24
N LEU A 12 5.10 4.66 -8.15
CA LEU A 12 3.87 3.95 -7.79
C LEU A 12 3.56 4.23 -6.33
N ASN A 13 2.31 4.63 -6.07
CA ASN A 13 1.75 4.72 -4.74
C ASN A 13 0.63 3.69 -4.57
N LEU A 14 0.78 2.83 -3.58
CA LEU A 14 -0.22 1.88 -3.12
C LEU A 14 -0.74 2.35 -1.76
N GLU A 15 -2.04 2.46 -1.64
CA GLU A 15 -2.78 2.83 -0.44
C GLU A 15 -3.92 1.83 -0.28
N SER A 16 -4.11 1.34 0.94
CA SER A 16 -5.13 0.36 1.26
C SER A 16 -5.50 0.40 2.73
N PRO A 17 -6.79 0.18 3.08
CA PRO A 17 -7.18 -0.19 4.43
C PRO A 17 -6.34 -1.34 4.95
N ALA A 18 -5.95 -1.26 6.21
CA ALA A 18 -5.12 -2.25 6.88
C ALA A 18 -5.81 -3.63 6.90
N ALA A 19 -7.15 -3.67 6.99
CA ALA A 19 -7.93 -4.90 6.93
C ALA A 19 -7.63 -5.74 5.67
N ASN A 20 -7.34 -5.10 4.54
CA ASN A 20 -7.08 -5.81 3.28
C ASN A 20 -5.68 -6.46 3.24
N ILE A 21 -4.73 -5.93 4.02
CA ILE A 21 -3.33 -6.36 3.99
C ILE A 21 -3.02 -7.28 5.18
N VAL A 22 -3.39 -6.86 6.39
CA VAL A 22 -3.08 -7.58 7.64
C VAL A 22 -4.30 -8.24 8.30
N GLY A 23 -5.51 -7.90 7.85
CA GLY A 23 -6.76 -8.52 8.33
C GLY A 23 -7.43 -7.82 9.52
N PHE A 24 -6.95 -6.64 9.93
CA PHE A 24 -7.48 -5.84 11.03
C PHE A 24 -7.10 -4.35 10.86
N GLU A 25 -7.77 -3.44 11.58
CA GLU A 25 -7.58 -1.97 11.45
C GLU A 25 -7.15 -1.28 12.74
N HIS A 26 -6.62 -2.03 13.70
CA HIS A 26 -6.11 -1.50 14.95
C HIS A 26 -4.62 -1.87 15.12
N PRO A 27 -3.88 -1.24 16.04
CA PRO A 27 -2.50 -1.64 16.32
C PRO A 27 -2.42 -3.11 16.74
N ALA A 28 -1.42 -3.84 16.24
CA ALA A 28 -1.18 -5.23 16.57
C ALA A 28 -0.97 -5.41 18.09
N SER A 29 -1.60 -6.43 18.67
CA SER A 29 -1.56 -6.70 20.11
C SER A 29 -1.25 -8.16 20.44
N THR A 30 -1.63 -9.11 19.58
CA THR A 30 -1.34 -10.54 19.75
C THR A 30 -0.13 -10.98 18.93
N ARG A 31 0.49 -12.12 19.27
CA ARG A 31 1.63 -12.63 18.50
C ARG A 31 1.26 -12.88 17.04
N GLU A 32 0.05 -13.37 16.80
CA GLU A 32 -0.49 -13.63 15.47
C GLU A 32 -0.62 -12.34 14.66
N GLN A 33 -1.09 -11.25 15.28
CA GLN A 33 -1.20 -9.95 14.62
C GLN A 33 0.18 -9.38 14.27
N HIS A 34 1.14 -9.44 15.19
CA HIS A 34 2.52 -9.02 14.91
C HIS A 34 3.14 -9.84 13.77
N ALA A 35 2.87 -11.16 13.72
CA ALA A 35 3.32 -12.01 12.62
C ALA A 35 2.66 -11.62 11.28
N SER A 36 1.38 -11.24 11.26
CA SER A 36 0.69 -10.74 10.07
C SER A 36 1.31 -9.43 9.57
N VAL A 37 1.56 -8.45 10.45
CA VAL A 37 2.25 -7.19 10.07
C VAL A 37 3.65 -7.47 9.53
N THR A 38 4.41 -8.36 10.19
CA THR A 38 5.75 -8.75 9.74
C THR A 38 5.71 -9.39 8.35
N ARG A 39 4.74 -10.29 8.10
CA ARG A 39 4.55 -10.91 6.78
C ARG A 39 4.19 -9.88 5.72
N ALA A 40 3.24 -8.99 6.01
CA ALA A 40 2.87 -7.91 5.10
C ALA A 40 4.07 -7.04 4.74
N LYS A 41 4.87 -6.65 5.74
CA LYS A 41 6.12 -5.90 5.52
C LYS A 41 7.07 -6.65 4.57
N MET A 42 7.35 -7.93 4.83
CA MET A 42 8.26 -8.72 3.98
C MET A 42 7.78 -8.81 2.53
N ILE A 43 6.47 -8.95 2.30
CA ILE A 43 5.89 -8.97 0.95
C ILE A 43 6.01 -7.59 0.29
N LEU A 44 5.62 -6.53 1.00
CA LEU A 44 5.69 -5.15 0.49
C LEU A 44 7.14 -4.69 0.24
N ASP A 45 8.11 -5.22 0.98
CA ASP A 45 9.54 -4.97 0.77
C ASP A 45 10.11 -5.63 -0.51
N MET A 46 9.32 -6.46 -1.19
CA MET A 46 9.72 -7.16 -2.42
C MET A 46 8.85 -6.72 -3.61
N PRO A 47 9.01 -5.50 -4.13
CA PRO A 47 8.16 -4.97 -5.21
C PRO A 47 8.15 -5.82 -6.49
N GLN A 48 9.20 -6.60 -6.75
CA GLN A 48 9.24 -7.54 -7.88
C GLN A 48 8.26 -8.71 -7.74
N GLN A 49 7.77 -9.01 -6.53
CA GLN A 49 6.68 -9.96 -6.32
C GLN A 49 5.31 -9.32 -6.55
N LEU A 50 5.18 -8.01 -6.32
CA LEU A 50 3.93 -7.27 -6.47
C LEU A 50 3.64 -6.92 -7.93
N LEU A 51 4.69 -6.70 -8.73
CA LEU A 51 4.58 -6.11 -10.06
C LEU A 51 5.48 -6.83 -11.05
N THR A 52 4.92 -7.12 -12.23
CA THR A 52 5.69 -7.60 -13.38
C THR A 52 5.55 -6.62 -14.54
N PHE A 53 6.68 -6.24 -15.14
CA PHE A 53 6.75 -5.27 -16.23
C PHE A 53 6.90 -5.99 -17.58
N ILE A 54 6.08 -5.61 -18.56
CA ILE A 54 6.04 -6.24 -19.89
C ILE A 54 6.66 -5.32 -20.94
N GLY A 55 7.54 -5.88 -21.76
CA GLY A 55 8.21 -5.18 -22.87
C GLY A 55 9.58 -4.58 -22.54
N THR A 56 9.84 -4.27 -21.27
CA THR A 56 11.17 -3.83 -20.78
C THR A 56 11.36 -4.24 -19.31
N PRO A 57 12.56 -4.65 -18.89
CA PRO A 57 12.81 -4.89 -17.47
C PRO A 57 12.85 -3.56 -16.72
N CYS A 58 12.22 -3.54 -15.54
CA CYS A 58 12.30 -2.43 -14.60
C CYS A 58 12.74 -2.96 -13.23
N GLN A 59 13.59 -2.20 -12.55
CA GLN A 59 14.13 -2.55 -11.24
C GLN A 59 13.76 -1.49 -10.23
N SER A 60 13.42 -1.91 -9.01
CA SER A 60 13.19 -0.98 -7.90
C SER A 60 14.49 -0.29 -7.55
N ILE A 61 14.45 1.04 -7.48
CA ILE A 61 15.58 1.89 -7.09
C ILE A 61 15.32 2.61 -5.76
N ALA A 62 14.06 2.69 -5.33
CA ALA A 62 13.67 3.16 -4.01
C ALA A 62 12.33 2.56 -3.60
N GLN A 63 12.15 2.36 -2.30
CA GLN A 63 10.87 1.96 -1.72
C GLN A 63 10.72 2.55 -0.32
N GLU A 64 9.48 2.84 0.05
CA GLU A 64 9.10 3.32 1.37
C GLU A 64 7.76 2.68 1.74
N ILE A 65 7.67 2.10 2.93
CA ILE A 65 6.49 1.36 3.37
C ILE A 65 6.10 1.89 4.74
N ASP A 66 4.85 2.35 4.86
CA ASP A 66 4.27 2.84 6.10
C ASP A 66 3.24 1.84 6.64
N LEU A 67 3.57 1.28 7.81
CA LEU A 67 2.73 0.36 8.58
C LEU A 67 2.45 0.95 9.98
N SER A 68 2.71 2.24 10.18
CA SER A 68 2.63 2.89 11.50
C SER A 68 1.22 2.79 12.10
N ALA A 69 0.17 2.84 11.28
CA ALA A 69 -1.22 2.72 11.74
C ALA A 69 -1.53 1.38 12.43
N VAL A 70 -0.78 0.32 12.12
CA VAL A 70 -0.96 -1.03 12.70
C VAL A 70 0.15 -1.43 13.66
N LEU A 71 1.11 -0.54 13.91
CA LEU A 71 2.19 -0.73 14.87
C LEU A 71 1.96 0.18 16.07
N LYS A 72 2.18 -0.34 17.28
CA LYS A 72 2.23 0.54 18.44
C LYS A 72 3.48 1.42 18.32
N PRO A 73 3.41 2.71 18.71
CA PRO A 73 4.61 3.50 18.94
C PRO A 73 5.55 2.71 19.84
N ALA A 74 6.85 2.72 19.55
CA ALA A 74 7.82 2.10 20.44
C ALA A 74 7.79 2.85 21.78
N GLU A 75 7.11 2.28 22.75
CA GLU A 75 7.07 2.75 24.13
C GLU A 75 8.50 2.78 24.66
N THR A 76 9.13 3.95 24.69
CA THR A 76 10.24 4.21 25.61
C THR A 76 9.68 4.05 27.02
N HIS A 77 10.00 2.93 27.66
CA HIS A 77 9.66 2.66 29.05
C HIS A 77 10.19 3.76 29.99
N HIS A 78 9.39 4.81 30.22
CA HIS A 78 9.48 5.62 31.40
C HIS A 78 8.45 5.09 32.40
N LYS A 79 8.93 4.28 33.35
CA LYS A 79 8.24 4.05 34.62
C LYS A 79 8.14 5.38 35.35
N GLU A 80 6.94 5.91 35.57
CA GLU A 80 6.58 6.62 36.80
C GLU A 80 5.11 6.33 37.15
N GLU A 81 4.86 6.18 38.46
CA GLU A 81 3.61 5.73 39.08
C GLU A 81 2.61 6.88 39.31
N ALA A 82 1.36 6.49 39.62
CA ALA A 82 0.39 7.11 40.54
C ALA A 82 -0.77 8.00 40.00
N HIS A 83 -1.96 7.36 40.02
CA HIS A 83 -3.30 7.78 40.51
C HIS A 83 -4.08 9.04 40.03
N SER A 84 -5.38 8.78 39.76
CA SER A 84 -6.59 9.60 40.04
C SER A 84 -6.82 10.85 39.16
N GLU A 85 -8.01 11.25 38.67
CA GLU A 85 -9.43 11.03 38.99
C GLU A 85 -10.33 11.20 37.73
N HIS A 86 -11.61 10.86 37.87
CA HIS A 86 -12.71 11.05 36.92
C HIS A 86 -12.86 12.46 36.32
N GLN A 87 -13.10 12.55 35.02
CA GLN A 87 -13.91 13.62 34.42
C GLN A 87 -14.91 13.04 33.42
N GLU A 88 -16.19 13.30 33.69
CA GLU A 88 -17.30 13.14 32.77
C GLU A 88 -17.13 14.13 31.61
N HIS A 89 -17.09 13.61 30.38
CA HIS A 89 -17.24 14.42 29.18
C HIS A 89 -18.58 14.11 28.54
N THR A 90 -19.38 15.17 28.46
CA THR A 90 -20.65 15.27 27.76
C THR A 90 -20.46 14.98 26.28
N ASP A 91 -21.30 14.08 25.80
CA ASP A 91 -21.48 13.64 24.43
C ASP A 91 -21.99 14.80 23.55
N GLU A 92 -21.09 15.38 22.74
CA GLU A 92 -21.48 16.21 21.61
C GLU A 92 -20.94 15.55 20.32
N GLY A 93 -21.88 15.28 19.42
CA GLY A 93 -21.71 14.40 18.27
C GLY A 93 -20.52 14.77 17.40
N HIS A 94 -19.56 13.85 17.38
CA HIS A 94 -18.62 13.74 16.27
C HIS A 94 -19.20 12.73 15.30
N GLU A 95 -19.45 13.20 14.08
CA GLU A 95 -19.64 12.35 12.92
C GLU A 95 -18.54 11.28 12.95
N ASP A 96 -18.92 10.01 13.07
CA ASP A 96 -18.03 8.85 12.97
C ASP A 96 -17.42 8.83 11.57
N HIS A 97 -16.39 9.65 11.37
CA HIS A 97 -15.37 9.36 10.40
C HIS A 97 -14.66 8.12 10.95
N GLU A 98 -15.10 6.96 10.50
CA GLU A 98 -14.33 5.72 10.55
C GLU A 98 -12.94 6.02 9.96
N THR A 99 -12.01 6.45 10.81
CA THR A 99 -10.62 6.65 10.46
C THR A 99 -10.01 5.26 10.38
N HIS A 100 -10.26 4.58 9.28
CA HIS A 100 -9.67 3.29 8.98
C HIS A 100 -8.15 3.42 9.04
N SER A 101 -7.49 2.48 9.73
CA SER A 101 -6.03 2.40 9.68
C SER A 101 -5.59 2.11 8.25
N GLU A 102 -4.73 2.97 7.70
CA GLU A 102 -4.24 2.85 6.33
C GLU A 102 -2.81 2.31 6.32
N ILE A 103 -2.53 1.45 5.34
CA ILE A 103 -1.18 1.00 4.99
C ILE A 103 -0.84 1.60 3.63
N SER A 104 0.33 2.22 3.53
CA SER A 104 0.83 2.77 2.26
C SER A 104 2.20 2.20 1.90
N ALA A 105 2.43 2.10 0.59
CA ALA A 105 3.72 1.72 0.04
C ALA A 105 4.00 2.54 -1.22
N ARG A 106 5.15 3.22 -1.22
CA ARG A 106 5.66 4.01 -2.33
C ARG A 106 6.85 3.29 -2.94
N TYR A 107 6.86 3.18 -4.26
CA TYR A 107 7.94 2.55 -5.01
C TYR A 107 8.39 3.45 -6.15
N ARG A 108 9.69 3.41 -6.44
CA ARG A 108 10.26 4.01 -7.64
C ARG A 108 11.06 2.97 -8.40
N PHE A 109 10.75 2.81 -9.68
CA PHE A 109 11.41 1.88 -10.57
C PHE A 109 12.16 2.62 -11.68
N HIS A 110 13.27 2.04 -12.10
CA HIS A 110 13.96 2.42 -13.33
C HIS A 110 13.84 1.30 -14.36
N CYS A 111 13.31 1.62 -15.53
CA CYS A 111 13.21 0.75 -16.68
C CYS A 111 14.39 0.99 -17.64
N THR A 112 14.94 -0.07 -18.23
CA THR A 112 16.06 0.09 -19.19
C THR A 112 15.63 0.89 -20.43
N GLN A 113 14.41 0.66 -20.92
CA GLN A 113 13.82 1.37 -22.07
C GLN A 113 12.33 1.59 -21.81
N GLY A 114 11.96 2.70 -21.17
CA GLY A 114 10.58 2.94 -20.75
C GLY A 114 9.58 3.04 -21.91
N THR A 115 10.03 3.51 -23.08
CA THR A 115 9.22 3.53 -24.32
C THR A 115 8.81 2.16 -24.83
N LYS A 116 9.45 1.08 -24.35
CA LYS A 116 9.06 -0.31 -24.67
C LYS A 116 8.14 -0.94 -23.64
N LEU A 117 7.80 -0.24 -22.56
CA LEU A 117 6.90 -0.76 -21.54
C LEU A 117 5.46 -0.74 -22.07
N THR A 118 4.87 -1.91 -22.30
CA THR A 118 3.51 -2.01 -22.87
C THR A 118 2.45 -2.35 -21.84
N ALA A 119 2.82 -3.00 -20.73
CA ALA A 119 1.88 -3.34 -19.67
C ALA A 119 2.57 -3.54 -18.33
N ILE A 120 1.79 -3.45 -17.25
CA ILE A 120 2.18 -3.80 -15.89
C ILE A 120 1.14 -4.78 -15.33
N ASN A 121 1.58 -5.95 -14.88
CA ASN A 121 0.73 -6.89 -14.15
C ASN A 121 0.84 -6.64 -12.65
N VAL A 122 -0.30 -6.54 -11.97
CA VAL A 122 -0.43 -6.28 -10.54
C VAL A 122 -0.78 -7.59 -9.82
N LEU A 123 0.18 -8.19 -9.14
CA LEU A 123 0.08 -9.51 -8.50
C LEU A 123 -0.39 -9.43 -7.03
N LEU A 124 -1.02 -8.32 -6.64
CA LEU A 124 -1.47 -8.08 -5.26
C LEU A 124 -2.52 -9.09 -4.79
N PHE A 125 -3.42 -9.54 -5.67
CA PHE A 125 -4.55 -10.40 -5.33
C PHE A 125 -4.13 -11.77 -4.80
N ASP A 126 -3.04 -12.33 -5.34
CA ASP A 126 -2.51 -13.63 -4.88
C ASP A 126 -1.78 -13.52 -3.53
N LEU A 127 -1.17 -12.36 -3.27
CA LEU A 127 -0.38 -12.08 -2.08
C LEU A 127 -1.24 -11.60 -0.90
N PHE A 128 -2.30 -10.86 -1.20
CA PHE A 128 -3.27 -10.32 -0.25
C PHE A 128 -4.69 -10.65 -0.71
N PRO A 129 -5.20 -11.86 -0.41
CA PRO A 129 -6.49 -12.34 -0.92
C PRO A 129 -7.73 -11.56 -0.46
N ARG A 130 -7.58 -10.64 0.50
CA ARG A 130 -8.66 -9.74 0.96
C ARG A 130 -8.79 -8.49 0.08
N ILE A 131 -7.82 -8.23 -0.80
CA ILE A 131 -7.98 -7.22 -1.85
C ILE A 131 -8.83 -7.85 -2.95
N GLU A 132 -10.08 -7.38 -3.09
CA GLU A 132 -10.96 -7.83 -4.18
C GLU A 132 -10.81 -6.97 -5.43
N THR A 133 -10.58 -5.67 -5.23
CA THR A 133 -10.50 -4.67 -6.28
C THR A 133 -9.34 -3.71 -6.04
N VAL A 134 -8.65 -3.31 -7.11
CA VAL A 134 -7.69 -2.20 -7.09
C VAL A 134 -8.11 -1.16 -8.11
N HIS A 135 -8.47 0.02 -7.64
CA HIS A 135 -8.63 1.18 -8.51
C HIS A 135 -7.23 1.71 -8.85
N ALA A 136 -6.82 1.49 -10.10
CA ALA A 136 -5.55 1.94 -10.64
C ALA A 136 -5.79 3.17 -11.52
N ALA A 137 -5.05 4.25 -11.27
CA ALA A 137 -5.00 5.40 -12.15
C ALA A 137 -3.55 5.70 -12.49
N TRP A 138 -3.27 6.16 -13.71
CA TRP A 138 -1.92 6.46 -14.13
C TRP A 138 -1.85 7.62 -15.10
N VAL A 139 -0.69 8.27 -15.10
CA VAL A 139 -0.32 9.34 -16.02
C VAL A 139 0.99 8.99 -16.73
N THR A 140 1.08 9.38 -17.99
CA THR A 140 2.24 9.25 -18.87
C THR A 140 2.56 10.62 -19.46
N ASP A 141 3.65 10.74 -20.22
CA ASP A 141 4.04 11.98 -20.91
C ASP A 141 2.94 12.53 -21.85
N SER A 142 2.03 11.68 -22.30
CA SER A 142 1.06 11.95 -23.37
C SER A 142 -0.41 11.74 -22.97
N ASN A 143 -0.67 11.01 -21.88
CA ASN A 143 -2.03 10.54 -21.57
C ASN A 143 -2.24 10.32 -20.06
N GLN A 144 -3.51 10.28 -19.66
CA GLN A 144 -3.94 9.79 -18.35
C GLN A 144 -5.07 8.77 -18.52
N ALA A 145 -5.08 7.73 -17.71
CA ALA A 145 -6.12 6.72 -17.75
C ALA A 145 -6.31 6.04 -16.39
N SER A 146 -7.36 5.24 -16.28
CA SER A 146 -7.63 4.43 -15.10
C SER A 146 -8.31 3.12 -15.48
N ALA A 147 -8.21 2.15 -14.58
CA ALA A 147 -8.86 0.86 -14.69
C ALA A 147 -9.15 0.31 -13.28
N VAL A 148 -10.17 -0.54 -13.20
CA VAL A 148 -10.43 -1.36 -12.01
C VAL A 148 -9.85 -2.74 -12.27
N LEU A 149 -8.90 -3.13 -11.43
CA LEU A 149 -8.27 -4.45 -11.48
C LEU A 149 -8.95 -5.39 -10.49
N THR A 150 -8.98 -6.67 -10.83
CA THR A 150 -9.47 -7.77 -9.98
C THR A 150 -8.55 -8.98 -10.16
N ALA A 151 -8.72 -10.02 -9.36
CA ALA A 151 -8.00 -11.29 -9.56
C ALA A 151 -8.18 -11.89 -10.97
N GLY A 152 -9.29 -11.58 -11.67
CA GLY A 152 -9.53 -12.00 -13.06
C GLY A 152 -8.97 -11.06 -14.12
N SER A 153 -8.56 -9.85 -13.75
CA SER A 153 -8.03 -8.82 -14.66
C SER A 153 -7.01 -7.96 -13.92
N ILE A 154 -5.76 -8.40 -13.94
CA ILE A 154 -4.65 -7.84 -13.16
C ILE A 154 -3.77 -6.86 -13.94
N THR A 155 -4.07 -6.62 -15.22
CA THR A 155 -3.17 -5.93 -16.14
C THR A 155 -3.57 -4.47 -16.33
N ILE A 156 -2.61 -3.58 -16.13
CA ILE A 156 -2.66 -2.18 -16.55
C ILE A 156 -2.12 -2.13 -17.99
N ASN A 157 -3.01 -1.95 -18.98
CA ASN A 157 -2.63 -1.81 -20.38
C ASN A 157 -2.23 -0.36 -20.70
N LEU A 158 -1.11 -0.27 -21.36
CA LEU A 158 -0.24 0.87 -21.45
C LEU A 158 0.32 0.93 -22.90
N GLU A 159 -0.33 0.27 -23.84
CA GLU A 159 -0.10 0.42 -25.26
C GLU A 159 -0.62 1.78 -25.74
N GLY A 160 0.10 2.43 -26.66
CA GLY A 160 -0.31 3.70 -27.25
C GLY A 160 -0.12 4.94 -26.38
N ARG A 161 0.74 4.86 -25.35
CA ARG A 161 1.31 6.04 -24.70
C ARG A 161 2.38 6.68 -25.58
#